data_AF-A0A352VBH0-F1
#
_entry.id   AF-A0A352VBH0-F1
#
_cell.length_a   1.000
_cell.length_b   1.000
_cell.length_c   1.000
_cell.angle_alpha   90.00
_cell.angle_beta   90.00
_cell.angle_gamma   90.00
#
_symmetry.space_group_name_H-M   'P 1'
#
loop_
_entity.id
_entity.type
_entity.pdbx_description
1 polymer ?
#
loop_
_entity_poly.entity_id
_entity_poly.type
_entity_poly.pdbx_seq_one_letter_code
_entity_poly.pdbx_strand_id
1 'polypeptide(L)'
;MLKYVYDLEVFPNFFSATFVNIDNDKEQLVFVIAPKRNDIDSFCKFLDQEMTLVGFNNLLYDGAVMHFITCAYQEDHKVKPKNLLPLVFDFSSNIINRNSFVYDENTRNHQKPVDVKYKQIDLMKLMAFDKLGVSLKQISINLMWHKVQDLPLPYDHYVKPEEYNIVLDYNLNDVLITLKLYNSLTSQLELRESLSEE
;
A
#
# COMPACT_ATOMS: atom_id res chain seq x y z
N MET A 1 8.21 11.89 14.52
CA MET A 1 7.45 11.92 13.26
C MET A 1 6.91 10.53 13.04
N LEU A 2 5.61 10.38 12.80
CA LEU A 2 4.98 9.06 12.63
C LEU A 2 5.56 8.35 11.39
N LYS A 3 5.89 7.06 11.52
CA LYS A 3 6.37 6.24 10.40
C LYS A 3 5.65 4.90 10.37
N TYR A 4 5.07 4.58 9.22
CA TYR A 4 4.34 3.34 9.01
C TYR A 4 4.85 2.63 7.77
N VAL A 5 4.93 1.31 7.84
CA VAL A 5 4.98 0.46 6.64
C VAL A 5 3.54 0.09 6.28
N TYR A 6 3.23 0.03 4.99
CA TYR A 6 1.87 -0.25 4.55
C TYR A 6 1.81 -0.98 3.20
N ASP A 7 0.64 -1.54 2.95
CA ASP A 7 0.25 -2.24 1.72
C ASP A 7 -1.28 -2.17 1.56
N LEU A 8 -1.77 -2.28 0.32
CA LEU A 8 -3.20 -2.18 -0.01
C LEU A 8 -3.72 -3.42 -0.73
N GLU A 9 -5.01 -3.72 -0.54
CA GLU A 9 -5.73 -4.69 -1.37
C GLU A 9 -6.92 -4.02 -2.06
N VAL A 10 -7.08 -4.32 -3.36
CA VAL A 10 -8.13 -3.74 -4.20
C VAL A 10 -8.86 -4.84 -4.96
N PHE A 11 -10.16 -4.95 -4.71
CA PHE A 11 -11.10 -5.84 -5.40
C PHE A 11 -12.33 -5.02 -5.86
N PRO A 12 -13.17 -5.53 -6.78
CA PRO A 12 -14.30 -4.77 -7.33
C PRO A 12 -15.27 -4.20 -6.29
N ASN A 13 -15.41 -4.86 -5.15
CA ASN A 13 -16.34 -4.49 -4.07
C ASN A 13 -15.67 -4.42 -2.68
N PHE A 14 -14.33 -4.41 -2.61
CA PHE A 14 -13.59 -4.41 -1.37
C PHE A 14 -12.26 -3.67 -1.52
N PHE A 15 -11.93 -2.85 -0.54
CA PHE A 15 -10.62 -2.23 -0.39
C PHE A 15 -10.15 -2.40 1.05
N SER A 16 -8.86 -2.70 1.24
CA SER A 16 -8.21 -2.59 2.54
C SER A 16 -6.87 -1.88 2.47
N ALA A 17 -6.52 -1.21 3.56
CA ALA A 17 -5.22 -0.63 3.79
C ALA A 17 -4.73 -1.02 5.18
N THR A 18 -3.57 -1.69 5.24
CA THR A 18 -2.94 -2.09 6.51
C THR A 18 -1.68 -1.28 6.72
N PHE A 19 -1.53 -0.72 7.93
CA PHE A 19 -0.38 0.07 8.35
C PHE A 19 0.19 -0.54 9.63
N VAL A 20 1.51 -0.67 9.70
CA VAL A 20 2.23 -1.13 10.89
C VAL A 20 3.25 -0.07 11.27
N ASN A 21 3.21 0.39 12.52
CA ASN A 21 4.16 1.38 13.02
C ASN A 21 5.58 0.78 13.02
N ILE A 22 6.55 1.48 12.43
CA ILE A 22 7.94 1.00 12.32
C ILE A 22 8.60 0.88 13.69
N ASP A 23 8.30 1.79 14.61
CA ASP A 23 8.90 1.84 15.94
C ASP A 23 8.22 0.87 16.92
N ASN A 24 7.00 0.40 16.60
CA ASN A 24 6.22 -0.51 17.42
C ASN A 24 5.30 -1.38 16.54
N ASP A 25 5.77 -2.55 16.13
CA ASP A 25 5.06 -3.47 15.23
C ASP A 25 3.72 -4.02 15.78
N LYS A 26 3.47 -3.84 17.08
CA LYS A 26 2.18 -4.14 17.73
C LYS A 26 1.10 -3.11 17.45
N GLU A 27 1.48 -1.90 17.03
CA GLU A 27 0.54 -0.86 16.61
C GLU A 27 0.21 -1.06 15.13
N GLN A 28 -0.93 -1.72 14.90
CA GLN A 28 -1.44 -2.04 13.58
C GLN A 28 -2.76 -1.32 13.35
N LEU A 29 -2.87 -0.63 12.22
CA LEU A 29 -4.08 0.06 11.79
C LEU A 29 -4.57 -0.59 10.50
N VAL A 30 -5.82 -1.02 10.49
CA VAL A 30 -6.44 -1.67 9.33
C VAL A 30 -7.71 -0.91 9.00
N PHE A 31 -7.77 -0.36 7.79
CA PHE A 31 -8.95 0.33 7.26
C PHE A 31 -9.58 -0.53 6.18
N VAL A 32 -10.90 -0.67 6.20
CA VAL A 32 -11.65 -1.43 5.19
C VAL A 32 -12.79 -0.60 4.62
N ILE A 33 -12.93 -0.61 3.30
CA ILE A 33 -14.07 -0.02 2.59
C ILE A 33 -14.75 -1.15 1.82
N ALA A 34 -15.94 -1.53 2.27
CA ALA A 34 -16.74 -2.62 1.74
C ALA A 34 -18.23 -2.44 2.12
N PRO A 35 -19.17 -3.22 1.56
CA PRO A 35 -20.59 -3.08 1.87
C PRO A 35 -20.97 -3.24 3.36
N LYS A 36 -20.21 -4.02 4.13
CA LYS A 36 -20.48 -4.32 5.56
C LYS A 36 -19.55 -3.61 6.55
N ARG A 37 -18.51 -2.93 6.06
CA ARG A 37 -17.53 -2.18 6.86
C ARG A 37 -17.01 -1.01 6.02
N ASN A 38 -17.19 0.21 6.50
CA ASN A 38 -16.80 1.41 5.75
C ASN A 38 -16.03 2.37 6.65
N ASP A 39 -14.71 2.30 6.55
CA ASP A 39 -13.77 3.06 7.37
C ASP A 39 -13.23 4.30 6.64
N ILE A 40 -13.85 4.71 5.52
CA ILE A 40 -13.34 5.77 4.65
C ILE A 40 -13.08 7.10 5.38
N ASP A 41 -13.97 7.51 6.27
CA ASP A 41 -13.81 8.75 7.06
C ASP A 41 -12.57 8.68 7.95
N SER A 42 -12.38 7.56 8.65
CA SER A 42 -11.23 7.34 9.53
C SER A 42 -9.92 7.17 8.75
N PHE A 43 -9.98 6.52 7.59
CA PHE A 43 -8.85 6.37 6.67
C PHE A 43 -8.38 7.74 6.17
N CYS A 44 -9.29 8.59 5.68
CA CYS A 44 -8.95 9.93 5.21
C CYS A 44 -8.43 10.82 6.36
N LYS A 45 -9.01 10.73 7.56
CA LYS A 45 -8.51 11.45 8.74
C LYS A 45 -7.10 11.01 9.16
N PHE A 46 -6.81 9.72 9.07
CA PHE A 46 -5.47 9.19 9.35
C PHE A 46 -4.45 9.75 8.35
N LEU A 47 -4.78 9.76 7.05
CA LEU A 47 -3.89 10.28 6.01
C LEU A 47 -3.71 11.80 6.01
N ASP A 48 -4.58 12.54 6.70
CA ASP A 48 -4.47 14.01 6.88
C ASP A 48 -3.47 14.43 7.98
N GLN A 49 -2.55 13.53 8.36
CA GLN A 49 -1.50 13.76 9.35
C GLN A 49 -0.12 13.82 8.69
N GLU A 50 0.82 14.54 9.33
CA GLU A 50 2.22 14.52 8.91
C GLU A 50 2.89 13.21 9.32
N MET A 51 3.21 12.38 8.34
CA MET A 51 3.85 11.07 8.55
C MET A 51 4.76 10.67 7.38
N THR A 52 5.51 9.60 7.57
CA THR A 52 6.26 8.92 6.50
C THR A 52 5.68 7.53 6.30
N LEU A 53 5.29 7.22 5.07
CA LEU A 53 4.77 5.93 4.64
C LEU A 53 5.82 5.19 3.83
N VAL A 54 6.11 3.96 4.23
CA VAL A 54 7.06 3.07 3.57
C VAL A 54 6.28 1.94 2.91
N GLY A 55 6.48 1.70 1.63
CA GLY A 55 5.82 0.61 0.92
C GLY A 55 6.71 -0.04 -0.13
N PHE A 56 6.16 -1.04 -0.82
CA PHE A 56 6.82 -1.73 -1.92
C PHE A 56 6.09 -1.44 -3.23
N ASN A 57 6.72 -0.71 -4.16
CA ASN A 57 6.08 -0.18 -5.38
C ASN A 57 4.96 0.84 -5.12
N ASN A 58 4.96 1.46 -3.94
CA ASN A 58 3.85 2.29 -3.51
C ASN A 58 3.76 3.64 -4.24
N LEU A 59 4.86 4.20 -4.74
CA LEU A 59 4.80 5.49 -5.44
C LEU A 59 4.03 5.41 -6.77
N LEU A 60 4.09 4.26 -7.45
CA LEU A 60 3.42 4.09 -8.74
C LEU A 60 2.02 3.50 -8.62
N TYR A 61 1.76 2.75 -7.54
CA TYR A 61 0.51 2.02 -7.34
C TYR A 61 -0.21 2.45 -6.05
N ASP A 62 0.22 1.97 -4.87
CA ASP A 62 -0.56 2.11 -3.63
C ASP A 62 -0.85 3.56 -3.24
N GLY A 63 0.17 4.41 -3.27
CA GLY A 63 0.06 5.84 -3.02
C GLY A 63 -0.89 6.53 -3.98
N ALA A 64 -0.95 6.08 -5.24
CA ALA A 64 -1.87 6.63 -6.24
C ALA A 64 -3.32 6.19 -5.98
N VAL A 65 -3.55 4.91 -5.65
CA VAL A 65 -4.87 4.39 -5.29
C VAL A 65 -5.39 5.07 -4.03
N MET A 66 -4.53 5.20 -3.02
CA MET A 66 -4.84 5.92 -1.78
C MET A 66 -5.21 7.37 -2.05
N HIS A 67 -4.42 8.08 -2.87
CA HIS A 67 -4.72 9.46 -3.25
C HIS A 67 -6.04 9.60 -4.01
N PHE A 68 -6.31 8.68 -4.94
CA PHE A 68 -7.57 8.64 -5.69
C PHE A 68 -8.79 8.50 -4.76
N ILE A 69 -8.71 7.60 -3.77
CA ILE A 69 -9.77 7.43 -2.75
C ILE A 69 -9.96 8.72 -1.94
N THR A 70 -8.88 9.38 -1.51
CA THR A 70 -8.99 10.61 -0.72
C THR A 70 -9.60 11.76 -1.52
N CYS A 71 -9.24 11.93 -2.81
CA CYS A 71 -9.86 12.93 -3.67
C CYS A 71 -11.36 12.67 -3.85
N ALA A 72 -11.74 11.42 -4.19
CA ALA A 72 -13.15 11.07 -4.37
C ALA A 72 -13.98 11.31 -3.10
N TYR A 73 -13.41 11.04 -1.92
CA TYR A 73 -14.05 11.34 -0.64
C TYR A 73 -14.15 12.84 -0.33
N GLN A 74 -13.16 13.65 -0.75
CA GLN A 74 -13.20 15.11 -0.59
C GLN A 74 -14.24 15.75 -1.51
N GLU A 75 -14.46 15.19 -2.71
CA GLU A 75 -15.51 15.64 -3.63
C GLU A 75 -16.92 15.30 -3.11
N ASP A 76 -17.10 14.11 -2.52
CA ASP A 76 -18.34 13.69 -1.87
C ASP A 76 -18.08 12.93 -0.57
N HIS A 77 -18.13 13.65 0.57
CA HIS A 77 -18.00 13.05 1.91
C HIS A 77 -19.11 12.04 2.26
N LYS A 78 -20.15 11.90 1.43
CA LYS A 78 -21.22 10.91 1.60
C LYS A 78 -21.15 9.78 0.57
N VAL A 79 -20.03 9.69 -0.17
CA VAL A 79 -19.81 8.65 -1.17
C VAL A 79 -20.00 7.27 -0.55
N LYS A 80 -20.82 6.44 -1.18
CA LYS A 80 -21.12 5.09 -0.70
C LYS A 80 -20.09 4.11 -1.27
N PRO A 81 -19.64 3.10 -0.50
CA PRO A 81 -18.71 2.07 -0.98
C PRO A 81 -19.12 1.44 -2.32
N LYS A 82 -20.42 1.17 -2.51
CA LYS A 82 -20.95 0.59 -3.76
C LYS A 82 -20.73 1.44 -5.02
N ASN A 83 -20.54 2.76 -4.86
CA ASN A 83 -20.29 3.69 -5.96
C ASN A 83 -18.78 3.93 -6.12
N LEU A 84 -18.05 3.96 -5.01
CA LEU A 84 -16.61 4.23 -4.99
C LEU A 84 -15.77 3.05 -5.46
N LEU A 85 -16.03 1.84 -4.93
CA LEU A 85 -15.15 0.68 -5.13
C LEU A 85 -15.01 0.26 -6.61
N PRO A 86 -16.06 0.30 -7.44
CA PRO A 86 -15.90 0.08 -8.88
C PRO A 86 -14.93 1.08 -9.54
N LEU A 87 -15.00 2.37 -9.16
CA LEU A 87 -14.10 3.40 -9.69
C LEU A 87 -12.65 3.17 -9.24
N VAL A 88 -12.47 2.78 -7.97
CA VAL A 88 -11.15 2.45 -7.41
C VAL A 88 -10.56 1.22 -8.12
N PHE A 89 -11.37 0.19 -8.37
CA PHE A 89 -10.95 -1.02 -9.06
C PHE A 89 -10.58 -0.74 -10.53
N ASP A 90 -11.39 0.05 -11.23
CA ASP A 90 -11.09 0.48 -12.60
C ASP A 90 -9.79 1.30 -12.64
N PHE A 91 -9.61 2.23 -11.69
CA PHE A 91 -8.39 3.03 -11.58
C PHE A 91 -7.15 2.15 -11.31
N SER A 92 -7.22 1.24 -10.35
CA SER A 92 -6.16 0.26 -10.06
C SER A 92 -5.82 -0.59 -11.29
N SER A 93 -6.85 -1.15 -11.95
CA SER A 93 -6.70 -1.95 -13.17
C SER A 93 -6.05 -1.15 -14.30
N ASN A 94 -6.38 0.13 -14.42
CA ASN A 94 -5.77 1.04 -15.38
C ASN A 94 -4.30 1.35 -15.06
N ILE A 95 -3.87 1.38 -13.79
CA ILE A 95 -2.46 1.52 -13.45
C ILE A 95 -1.69 0.26 -13.88
N ILE A 96 -2.24 -0.92 -13.59
CA ILE A 96 -1.59 -2.23 -13.84
C ILE A 96 -1.50 -2.53 -15.34
N ASN A 97 -2.61 -2.34 -16.08
CA ASN A 97 -2.71 -2.74 -17.49
C ASN A 97 -2.07 -1.73 -18.46
N ARG A 98 -1.44 -0.67 -17.97
CA ARG A 98 -0.77 0.31 -18.83
C ARG A 98 0.41 -0.32 -19.57
N ASN A 99 0.22 -0.50 -20.86
CA ASN A 99 1.33 -0.40 -21.80
C ASN A 99 1.82 1.05 -21.77
N SER A 100 3.14 1.23 -21.60
CA SER A 100 3.89 2.47 -21.36
C SER A 100 3.74 3.62 -22.38
N PHE A 101 2.73 3.58 -23.27
CA PHE A 101 2.54 4.50 -24.39
C PHE A 101 1.35 5.45 -24.27
N VAL A 102 0.44 5.30 -23.31
CA VAL A 102 -0.70 6.23 -23.13
C VAL A 102 -0.43 7.20 -21.98
N TYR A 103 -0.17 8.46 -22.33
CA TYR A 103 -0.03 9.57 -21.39
C TYR A 103 -1.42 9.98 -20.88
N ASP A 104 -1.78 9.54 -19.67
CA ASP A 104 -2.96 10.00 -18.95
C ASP A 104 -2.53 10.88 -17.77
N GLU A 105 -2.72 12.20 -17.92
CA GLU A 105 -2.39 13.20 -16.90
C GLU A 105 -3.12 12.96 -15.58
N ASN A 106 -4.34 12.42 -15.64
CA ASN A 106 -5.16 12.21 -14.45
C ASN A 106 -4.46 11.24 -13.49
N THR A 107 -4.01 10.10 -13.98
CA THR A 107 -3.29 9.12 -13.15
C THR A 107 -1.93 9.64 -12.67
N ARG A 108 -1.23 10.46 -13.47
CA ARG A 108 0.06 11.04 -13.06
C ARG A 108 -0.10 11.97 -11.85
N ASN A 109 -1.20 12.72 -11.79
CA ASN A 109 -1.50 13.58 -10.65
C ASN A 109 -1.68 12.76 -9.37
N HIS A 110 -2.28 11.56 -9.46
CA HIS A 110 -2.39 10.67 -8.31
C HIS A 110 -1.09 9.96 -7.94
N GLN A 111 -0.21 9.66 -8.90
CA GLN A 111 1.12 9.07 -8.62
C GLN A 111 2.11 10.07 -8.01
N LYS A 112 1.88 11.37 -8.21
CA LYS A 112 2.73 12.44 -7.67
C LYS A 112 1.86 13.55 -7.05
N PRO A 113 1.12 13.23 -5.99
CA PRO A 113 0.26 14.19 -5.35
C PRO A 113 1.10 15.27 -4.67
N VAL A 114 0.66 16.52 -4.78
CA VAL A 114 1.34 17.70 -4.21
C VAL A 114 0.63 18.25 -2.97
N ASP A 115 -0.56 17.73 -2.70
CA ASP A 115 -1.55 18.16 -1.73
C ASP A 115 -1.70 17.19 -0.54
N VAL A 116 -0.74 16.28 -0.38
CA VAL A 116 -0.70 15.30 0.72
C VAL A 116 0.29 15.73 1.81
N LYS A 117 -0.04 15.42 3.08
CA LYS A 117 0.81 15.70 4.25
C LYS A 117 1.83 14.60 4.55
N TYR A 118 1.63 13.41 3.98
CA TYR A 118 2.53 12.28 4.17
C TYR A 118 3.65 12.25 3.11
N LYS A 119 4.83 11.80 3.53
CA LYS A 119 5.95 11.48 2.64
C LYS A 119 5.92 10.00 2.31
N GLN A 120 6.41 9.62 1.13
CA GLN A 120 6.45 8.22 0.69
C GLN A 120 7.89 7.76 0.44
N ILE A 121 8.22 6.57 0.92
CA ILE A 121 9.48 5.86 0.64
C ILE A 121 9.11 4.55 -0.06
N ASP A 122 9.60 4.38 -1.28
CA ASP A 122 9.36 3.18 -2.09
C ASP A 122 10.59 2.30 -2.09
N LEU A 123 10.50 1.15 -1.41
CA LEU A 123 11.60 0.21 -1.28
C LEU A 123 11.95 -0.48 -2.60
N MET A 124 10.97 -0.65 -3.51
CA MET A 124 11.22 -1.24 -4.82
C MET A 124 12.11 -0.31 -5.65
N LYS A 125 11.83 1.00 -5.63
CA LYS A 125 12.65 2.02 -6.30
C LYS A 125 13.99 2.25 -5.61
N LEU A 126 14.01 2.32 -4.29
CA LEU A 126 15.23 2.56 -3.50
C LEU A 126 16.30 1.50 -3.81
N MET A 127 15.88 0.25 -3.96
CA MET A 127 16.77 -0.88 -4.23
C MET A 127 16.90 -1.23 -5.72
N ALA A 128 16.31 -0.42 -6.62
CA ALA A 128 16.23 -0.68 -8.06
C ALA A 128 15.65 -2.08 -8.43
N PHE A 129 14.78 -2.63 -7.57
CA PHE A 129 14.11 -3.91 -7.79
C PHE A 129 13.15 -3.88 -8.97
N ASP A 130 12.63 -2.69 -9.31
CA ASP A 130 11.82 -2.45 -10.51
C ASP A 130 12.59 -2.79 -11.80
N LYS A 131 13.87 -2.41 -11.86
CA LYS A 131 14.76 -2.70 -13.00
C LYS A 131 15.22 -4.16 -13.04
N LEU A 132 15.26 -4.82 -11.88
CA LEU A 132 15.70 -6.20 -11.72
C LEU A 132 14.54 -7.21 -11.81
N GLY A 133 13.29 -6.74 -11.87
CA GLY A 133 12.10 -7.59 -11.89
C GLY A 133 11.90 -8.36 -10.58
N VAL A 134 12.34 -7.81 -9.45
CA VAL A 134 12.26 -8.47 -8.13
C VAL A 134 10.93 -8.10 -7.47
N SER A 135 10.09 -9.11 -7.22
CA SER A 135 8.80 -8.95 -6.55
C SER A 135 8.93 -9.10 -5.02
N LEU A 136 7.91 -8.63 -4.29
CA LEU A 136 7.84 -8.84 -2.84
C LEU A 136 7.86 -10.32 -2.46
N LYS A 137 7.22 -11.19 -3.28
CA LYS A 137 7.29 -12.65 -3.12
C LYS A 137 8.74 -13.16 -3.20
N GLN A 138 9.53 -12.70 -4.17
CA GLN A 138 10.94 -13.06 -4.27
C GLN A 138 11.75 -12.54 -3.07
N ILE A 139 11.45 -11.31 -2.60
CA ILE A 139 12.05 -10.76 -1.38
C ILE A 139 11.72 -11.62 -0.16
N SER A 140 10.48 -12.07 0.00
CA SER A 140 10.07 -12.89 1.13
C SER A 140 10.89 -14.20 1.21
N ILE A 141 11.20 -14.82 0.06
CA ILE A 141 12.05 -16.00 -0.02
C ILE A 141 13.49 -15.64 0.38
N ASN A 142 14.04 -14.54 -0.13
CA ASN A 142 15.40 -14.10 0.18
C ASN A 142 15.58 -13.73 1.67
N LEU A 143 14.54 -13.22 2.30
CA LEU A 143 14.49 -12.93 3.74
C LEU A 143 14.26 -14.19 4.60
N MET A 144 14.09 -15.37 3.99
CA MET A 144 13.68 -16.61 4.65
C MET A 144 12.41 -16.42 5.48
N TRP A 145 11.44 -15.66 4.94
CA TRP A 145 10.18 -15.40 5.60
C TRP A 145 9.37 -16.70 5.72
N HIS A 146 8.83 -16.94 6.91
CA HIS A 146 8.18 -18.20 7.28
C HIS A 146 6.86 -18.48 6.54
N LYS A 147 6.25 -17.46 5.93
CA LYS A 147 4.94 -17.56 5.28
C LYS A 147 4.94 -16.89 3.90
N VAL A 148 5.36 -17.64 2.89
CA VAL A 148 5.26 -17.23 1.48
C VAL A 148 3.94 -17.74 0.92
N GLN A 149 3.11 -16.84 0.40
CA GLN A 149 1.76 -17.16 -0.07
C GLN A 149 1.43 -16.38 -1.33
N ASP A 150 0.42 -16.84 -2.06
CA ASP A 150 -0.20 -16.13 -3.17
C ASP A 150 -1.48 -15.44 -2.69
N LEU A 151 -2.00 -14.51 -3.51
CA LEU A 151 -3.26 -13.83 -3.26
C LEU A 151 -4.36 -14.89 -2.99
N PRO A 152 -5.12 -14.79 -1.88
CA PRO A 152 -6.01 -15.87 -1.45
C PRO A 152 -7.26 -15.99 -2.32
N LEU A 153 -7.58 -14.96 -3.11
CA LEU A 153 -8.74 -14.87 -3.98
C LEU A 153 -8.28 -14.35 -5.37
N PRO A 154 -9.00 -14.68 -6.46
CA PRO A 154 -8.77 -14.02 -7.75
C PRO A 154 -8.93 -12.50 -7.64
N TYR A 155 -8.08 -11.73 -8.33
CA TYR A 155 -8.07 -10.26 -8.23
C TYR A 155 -9.41 -9.59 -8.62
N ASP A 156 -10.19 -10.24 -9.49
CA ASP A 156 -11.50 -9.79 -9.97
C ASP A 156 -12.68 -10.36 -9.16
N HIS A 157 -12.38 -11.07 -8.06
CA HIS A 157 -13.38 -11.69 -7.20
C HIS A 157 -14.19 -10.68 -6.40
N TYR A 158 -15.49 -10.91 -6.29
CA TYR A 158 -16.37 -10.15 -5.42
C TYR A 158 -16.30 -10.70 -3.99
N VAL A 159 -15.49 -10.05 -3.15
CA VAL A 159 -15.19 -10.47 -1.78
C VAL A 159 -16.45 -10.47 -0.92
N LYS A 160 -16.76 -11.62 -0.32
CA LYS A 160 -17.87 -11.78 0.62
C LYS A 160 -17.46 -11.38 2.04
N PRO A 161 -18.39 -10.97 2.92
CA PRO A 161 -18.07 -10.58 4.29
C PRO A 161 -17.28 -11.63 5.08
N GLU A 162 -17.58 -12.90 4.89
CA GLU A 162 -16.87 -14.04 5.50
C GLU A 162 -15.43 -14.22 4.98
N GLU A 163 -15.10 -13.65 3.82
CA GLU A 163 -13.78 -13.71 3.18
C GLU A 163 -12.89 -12.52 3.59
N TYR A 164 -13.41 -11.50 4.28
CA TYR A 164 -12.61 -10.31 4.61
C TYR A 164 -11.34 -10.66 5.37
N ASN A 165 -11.43 -11.55 6.37
CA ASN A 165 -10.28 -11.90 7.20
C ASN A 165 -9.14 -12.57 6.41
N ILE A 166 -9.45 -13.38 5.39
CA ILE A 166 -8.38 -14.05 4.61
C ILE A 166 -7.59 -13.03 3.77
N VAL A 167 -8.26 -11.98 3.29
CA VAL A 167 -7.63 -10.87 2.55
C VAL A 167 -6.82 -10.00 3.51
N LEU A 168 -7.36 -9.67 4.69
CA LEU A 168 -6.65 -8.88 5.71
C LEU A 168 -5.41 -9.60 6.27
N ASP A 169 -5.49 -10.92 6.48
CA ASP A 169 -4.35 -11.73 6.92
C ASP A 169 -3.26 -11.82 5.84
N TYR A 170 -3.65 -11.80 4.56
CA TYR A 170 -2.72 -11.71 3.43
C TYR A 170 -2.04 -10.34 3.39
N ASN A 171 -2.81 -9.26 3.42
CA ASN A 171 -2.32 -7.89 3.39
C ASN A 171 -1.37 -7.59 4.55
N LEU A 172 -1.71 -8.01 5.78
CA LEU A 172 -0.82 -7.86 6.94
C LEU A 172 0.50 -8.62 6.74
N ASN A 173 0.48 -9.83 6.17
CA ASN A 173 1.71 -10.57 5.90
C ASN A 173 2.65 -9.80 4.95
N ASP A 174 2.12 -9.16 3.91
CA ASP A 174 2.90 -8.38 2.96
C ASP A 174 3.46 -7.09 3.59
N VAL A 175 2.69 -6.44 4.49
CA VAL A 175 3.20 -5.34 5.32
C VAL A 175 4.36 -5.79 6.22
N LEU A 176 4.24 -6.96 6.86
CA LEU A 176 5.30 -7.48 7.74
C LEU A 176 6.56 -7.90 6.98
N ILE A 177 6.43 -8.44 5.77
CA ILE A 177 7.58 -8.69 4.87
C ILE A 177 8.24 -7.36 4.51
N THR A 178 7.47 -6.34 4.16
CA THR A 178 7.98 -5.01 3.81
C THR A 178 8.68 -4.34 5.00
N LEU A 179 8.16 -4.50 6.22
CA LEU A 179 8.81 -4.03 7.46
C LEU A 179 10.12 -4.76 7.71
N LYS A 180 10.15 -6.08 7.50
CA LYS A 180 11.38 -6.87 7.62
C LYS A 180 12.44 -6.42 6.62
N LEU A 181 12.03 -6.15 5.38
CA LEU A 181 12.91 -5.58 4.35
C LEU A 181 13.45 -4.21 4.80
N TYR A 182 12.58 -3.29 5.20
CA TYR A 182 12.97 -1.96 5.68
C TYR A 182 14.03 -2.04 6.78
N ASN A 183 13.77 -2.80 7.85
CA ASN A 183 14.69 -2.97 8.97
C ASN A 183 16.03 -3.55 8.52
N SER A 184 16.03 -4.52 7.59
CA SER A 184 17.27 -5.09 7.06
C SER A 184 18.14 -4.08 6.31
N LEU A 185 17.52 -3.10 5.64
CA LEU A 185 18.22 -2.05 4.91
C LEU A 185 18.79 -0.99 5.87
N THR A 186 18.01 -0.59 6.87
CA THR A 186 18.45 0.38 7.88
C THR A 186 19.64 -0.14 8.67
N SER A 187 19.61 -1.39 9.15
CA SER A 187 20.75 -1.97 9.87
C SER A 187 22.02 -2.08 8.99
N GLN A 188 21.88 -2.28 7.68
CA GLN A 188 23.03 -2.28 6.77
C GLN A 188 23.63 -0.89 6.58
N LEU A 189 22.81 0.16 6.59
CA LEU A 189 23.27 1.54 6.50
C LEU A 189 24.00 1.94 7.78
N GLU A 190 23.42 1.66 8.95
CA GLU A 190 24.03 1.93 10.25
C GLU A 190 25.39 1.22 10.40
N LEU A 191 25.50 -0.04 9.97
CA LEU A 191 26.76 -0.79 9.99
C LEU A 191 27.84 -0.14 9.09
N ARG A 192 27.44 0.37 7.91
CA ARG A 192 28.37 1.04 6.99
C ARG A 192 28.88 2.36 7.57
N GLU A 193 28.00 3.12 8.23
CA GLU A 193 28.37 4.36 8.92
C GLU A 193 29.36 4.07 10.05
N SER A 194 29.09 3.08 10.90
CA SER A 194 30.00 2.73 12.00
C SER A 194 31.37 2.26 11.53
N LEU A 195 31.46 1.53 10.40
CA LEU A 195 32.73 1.07 9.83
C LEU A 195 33.50 2.19 9.12
N SER A 196 32.86 3.32 8.82
CA SER A 196 33.50 4.47 8.17
C SER A 196 34.05 5.51 9.15
N GLU A 197 33.73 5.36 10.44
CA GLU A 197 34.21 6.20 11.54
C GLU A 197 35.42 5.58 12.29
N GLU A 198 35.85 4.37 11.92
CA GLU A 198 37.11 3.70 12.35
C GLU A 198 38.27 3.91 11.36
#